data_AF-A0A527H942-F1
#
_entry.id   AF-A0A527H942-F1
#
_cell.length_a   1.000
_cell.length_b   1.000
_cell.length_c   1.000
_cell.angle_alpha   90.00
_cell.angle_beta   90.00
_cell.angle_gamma   90.00
#
_symmetry.space_group_name_H-M   'P 1'
#
loop_
_entity.id
_entity.type
_entity.pdbx_description
1 polymer ?
#
loop_
_entity_poly.entity_id
_entity_poly.type
_entity_poly.pdbx_seq_one_letter_code
_entity_poly.pdbx_strand_id
1 'polypeptide(L)'
;MAGKRINDPEGMRKKVLDVAEDAFQARGYHASSIGDLMAAADVSGGALHHHFPTKKALALAVIDERVAAAVEETWIAPVLAAASAREGVRSVFEAVAAELEQQGFVRGCPLNNLAHELSLADPD
;
A
#
# COMPACT_ATOMS: atom_id res chain seq x y z
N MET A 1 20.74 24.48 15.37
CA MET A 1 20.58 25.10 14.05
C MET A 1 19.35 24.49 13.40
N ALA A 2 18.25 25.24 13.27
CA ALA A 2 17.03 24.74 12.66
C ALA A 2 17.25 24.64 11.15
N GLY A 3 17.26 23.42 10.60
CA GLY A 3 17.38 23.18 9.17
C GLY A 3 16.26 23.89 8.41
N LYS A 4 16.61 24.51 7.28
CA LYS A 4 15.67 25.15 6.36
C LYS A 4 14.59 24.13 5.99
N ARG A 5 13.35 24.34 6.45
CA ARG A 5 12.19 23.54 6.00
C ARG A 5 12.07 23.73 4.50
N ILE A 6 12.52 22.74 3.72
CA ILE A 6 12.25 22.65 2.29
C ILE A 6 10.78 22.25 2.20
N ASN A 7 9.98 23.11 1.57
CA ASN A 7 8.58 22.80 1.31
C ASN A 7 8.53 21.85 0.12
N ASP A 8 8.40 20.55 0.39
CA ASP A 8 8.24 19.48 -0.61
C ASP A 8 6.91 18.74 -0.37
N PRO A 9 5.78 19.29 -0.87
CA PRO A 9 4.47 18.68 -0.70
C PRO A 9 4.35 17.31 -1.35
N GLU A 10 5.02 17.08 -2.49
CA GLU A 10 4.96 15.81 -3.22
C GLU A 10 5.73 14.71 -2.47
N GLY A 11 6.96 15.02 -2.01
CA GLY A 11 7.72 14.10 -1.17
C GLY A 11 7.01 13.76 0.13
N MET A 12 6.34 14.75 0.74
CA MET A 12 5.51 14.51 1.93
C MET A 12 4.32 13.59 1.64
N ARG A 13 3.56 13.85 0.57
CA ARG A 13 2.45 13.01 0.14
C ARG A 13 2.91 11.57 -0.09
N LYS A 14 4.03 11.39 -0.79
CA LYS A 14 4.63 10.08 -1.05
C LYS A 14 4.99 9.36 0.25
N LYS A 15 5.63 10.05 1.19
CA LYS A 15 6.01 9.50 2.50
C LYS A 15 4.78 9.04 3.30
N VAL A 16 3.70 9.83 3.28
CA VAL A 16 2.45 9.45 3.95
C VAL A 16 1.83 8.20 3.30
N LEU A 17 1.88 8.08 1.96
CA LEU A 17 1.43 6.88 1.27
C LEU A 17 2.26 5.65 1.63
N ASP A 18 3.59 5.75 1.62
CA ASP A 18 4.50 4.64 1.97
C ASP A 18 4.20 4.14 3.40
N VAL A 19 4.08 5.06 4.36
CA VAL A 19 3.77 4.73 5.76
C VAL A 19 2.38 4.12 5.91
N ALA A 20 1.40 4.60 5.15
CA ALA A 20 0.04 4.06 5.21
C ALA A 20 -0.04 2.66 4.62
N GLU A 21 0.62 2.41 3.49
CA GLU A 21 0.76 1.08 2.89
C GLU A 21 1.34 0.08 3.88
N ASP A 22 2.51 0.40 4.46
CA ASP A 22 3.18 -0.45 5.44
C ASP A 22 2.30 -0.73 6.65
N ALA A 23 1.63 0.31 7.19
CA ALA A 23 0.75 0.17 8.33
C ALA A 23 -0.48 -0.70 8.01
N PHE A 24 -1.17 -0.42 6.91
CA PHE A 24 -2.35 -1.21 6.55
C PHE A 24 -1.99 -2.67 6.28
N GLN A 25 -0.83 -2.95 5.67
CA GLN A 25 -0.37 -4.31 5.43
C GLN A 25 0.08 -5.02 6.71
N ALA A 26 0.76 -4.33 7.64
CA ALA A 26 1.34 -4.97 8.83
C ALA A 26 0.34 -5.20 9.97
N ARG A 27 -0.63 -4.29 10.14
CA ARG A 27 -1.52 -4.24 11.32
C ARG A 27 -3.00 -4.11 10.95
N GLY A 28 -3.32 -3.85 9.69
CA GLY A 28 -4.68 -3.67 9.21
C GLY A 28 -5.15 -2.22 9.24
N TYR A 29 -6.22 -1.95 8.48
CA TYR A 29 -6.83 -0.63 8.36
C TYR A 29 -7.43 -0.15 9.68
N HIS A 30 -8.22 -0.99 10.36
CA HIS A 30 -8.91 -0.58 11.58
C HIS A 30 -7.95 -0.31 12.74
N ALA A 31 -6.89 -1.10 12.87
CA ALA A 31 -5.86 -0.91 13.88
C ALA A 31 -4.92 0.27 13.56
N SER A 32 -5.03 0.86 12.37
CA SER A 32 -4.24 2.02 11.91
C SER A 32 -4.98 3.33 12.15
N SER A 33 -4.58 4.10 13.17
CA SER A 33 -5.15 5.44 13.42
C SER A 33 -4.41 6.52 12.62
N ILE A 34 -5.10 7.62 12.29
CA ILE A 34 -4.47 8.79 11.64
C ILE A 34 -3.32 9.33 12.50
N GLY A 35 -3.46 9.32 13.83
CA GLY A 35 -2.40 9.77 14.74
C GLY A 35 -1.12 8.94 14.61
N ASP A 36 -1.24 7.61 14.50
CA ASP A 36 -0.08 6.74 14.31
C ASP A 36 0.60 6.99 12.96
N LEU A 37 -0.20 7.19 11.91
CA LEU A 37 0.32 7.48 10.57
C LEU A 37 1.03 8.84 10.53
N MET A 38 0.48 9.85 11.20
CA MET A 38 1.13 11.16 11.33
C MET A 38 2.48 11.05 12.05
N ALA A 39 2.52 10.31 13.16
CA ALA A 39 3.73 10.12 13.94
C ALA A 39 4.80 9.36 13.14
N ALA A 40 4.41 8.28 12.45
CA ALA A 40 5.32 7.48 11.63
C ALA A 40 5.82 8.24 10.39
N ALA A 41 4.97 9.07 9.78
CA ALA A 41 5.37 9.91 8.64
C ALA A 41 6.10 11.21 9.06
N ASP A 42 6.18 11.53 10.36
CA ASP A 42 6.71 12.80 10.88
C ASP A 42 6.08 14.02 10.19
N VAL A 43 4.74 14.04 10.16
CA VAL A 43 3.94 15.11 9.54
C VAL A 43 2.91 15.69 10.50
N SER A 44 2.60 16.98 10.30
CA SER A 44 1.50 17.60 11.03
C SER A 44 0.13 17.14 10.52
N GLY A 45 -0.89 17.22 11.36
CA GLY A 45 -2.26 16.85 10.96
C GLY A 45 -2.79 17.71 9.82
N GLY A 46 -2.51 19.02 9.83
CA GLY A 46 -2.89 19.91 8.74
C GLY A 46 -2.25 19.53 7.40
N ALA A 47 -0.99 19.09 7.41
CA ALA A 47 -0.29 18.65 6.20
C ALA A 47 -0.82 17.31 5.69
N LEU A 48 -1.08 16.34 6.58
CA LEU A 48 -1.70 15.07 6.19
C LEU A 48 -3.09 15.31 5.60
N HIS A 49 -3.96 16.04 6.32
CA HIS A 49 -5.33 16.30 5.88
C HIS A 49 -5.43 17.15 4.61
N HIS A 50 -4.40 17.95 4.31
CA HIS A 50 -4.31 18.66 3.03
C HIS A 50 -4.22 17.69 1.84
N HIS A 51 -3.44 16.61 1.96
CA HIS A 51 -3.30 15.61 0.91
C HIS A 51 -4.38 14.53 0.96
N PHE A 52 -4.77 14.11 2.17
CA PHE A 52 -5.69 13.02 2.42
C PHE A 52 -6.73 13.45 3.46
N PRO A 53 -7.88 13.99 3.02
CA PRO A 53 -8.88 14.55 3.93
C PRO A 53 -9.38 13.57 4.98
N THR A 54 -9.44 12.26 4.65
CA THR A 54 -9.91 11.20 5.53
C THR A 54 -8.98 9.97 5.47
N LYS A 55 -9.06 9.08 6.48
CA LYS A 55 -8.36 7.79 6.46
C LYS A 55 -8.79 6.93 5.26
N LYS A 56 -10.07 7.01 4.90
CA LYS A 56 -10.62 6.34 3.72
C LYS A 56 -9.97 6.86 2.43
N ALA A 57 -9.86 8.18 2.27
CA ALA A 57 -9.18 8.77 1.11
C ALA A 57 -7.71 8.34 1.01
N LEU A 58 -7.02 8.22 2.15
CA LEU A 58 -5.66 7.68 2.19
C LEU A 58 -5.60 6.21 1.78
N ALA A 59 -6.51 5.37 2.29
CA ALA A 59 -6.57 3.95 1.93
C ALA A 59 -6.90 3.72 0.45
N LEU A 60 -7.82 4.51 -0.12
CA LEU A 60 -8.11 4.48 -1.55
C LEU A 60 -6.87 4.85 -2.38
N ALA A 61 -6.14 5.90 -1.98
CA ALA A 61 -4.90 6.27 -2.65
C ALA A 61 -3.81 5.19 -2.53
N VAL A 62 -3.72 4.48 -1.40
CA VAL A 62 -2.84 3.31 -1.28
C VAL A 62 -3.25 2.21 -2.26
N ILE A 63 -4.56 1.91 -2.39
CA ILE A 63 -5.05 0.94 -3.38
C ILE A 63 -4.66 1.37 -4.80
N ASP A 64 -4.98 2.60 -5.17
CA ASP A 64 -4.85 3.09 -6.54
C ASP A 64 -3.40 3.29 -6.98
N GLU A 65 -2.51 3.68 -6.07
CA GLU A 65 -1.13 4.05 -6.43
C GLU A 65 -0.09 3.00 -6.07
N ARG A 66 -0.35 2.18 -5.04
CA ARG A 66 0.62 1.19 -4.57
C ARG A 66 0.19 -0.21 -4.92
N VAL A 67 -1.01 -0.58 -4.51
CA VAL A 67 -1.52 -1.93 -4.74
C VAL A 67 -1.75 -2.18 -6.23
N ALA A 68 -2.34 -1.23 -6.96
CA ALA A 68 -2.53 -1.36 -8.41
C ALA A 68 -1.20 -1.52 -9.15
N ALA A 69 -0.18 -0.73 -8.79
CA ALA A 69 1.15 -0.84 -9.37
C ALA A 69 1.78 -2.21 -9.07
N ALA A 70 1.71 -2.67 -7.82
CA ALA A 70 2.20 -3.99 -7.43
C ALA A 70 1.48 -5.12 -8.18
N VAL A 71 0.15 -5.03 -8.36
CA VAL A 71 -0.64 -6.01 -9.13
C VAL A 71 -0.22 -6.01 -10.59
N GLU A 72 -0.03 -4.83 -11.20
CA GLU A 72 0.44 -4.71 -12.57
C GLU A 72 1.80 -5.40 -12.74
N GLU A 73 2.76 -5.08 -11.87
CA GLU A 73 4.13 -5.59 -11.94
C GLU A 73 4.23 -7.10 -11.66
N THR A 74 3.43 -7.61 -10.72
CA THR A 74 3.57 -9.00 -10.24
C THR A 74 2.61 -10.00 -10.89
N TRP A 75 1.40 -9.58 -11.26
CA TRP A 75 0.36 -10.49 -11.78
C TRP A 75 0.04 -10.27 -13.26
N ILE A 76 0.12 -9.03 -13.77
CA ILE A 76 -0.38 -8.68 -15.11
C ILE A 76 0.75 -8.66 -16.13
N ALA A 77 1.74 -7.78 -15.94
CA ALA A 77 2.84 -7.58 -16.87
C ALA A 77 3.62 -8.87 -17.18
N PRO A 78 3.94 -9.76 -16.21
CA PRO A 78 4.64 -11.01 -16.51
C PRO A 78 3.82 -11.96 -17.39
N VAL A 79 2.50 -12.00 -17.20
CA VAL A 79 1.61 -12.84 -18.01
C VAL A 79 1.51 -12.30 -19.44
N LEU A 80 1.41 -10.98 -19.60
CA LEU A 80 1.35 -10.34 -20.91
C LEU A 80 2.67 -10.44 -21.70
N ALA A 81 3.80 -10.42 -21.01
CA ALA A 81 5.12 -10.50 -21.63
C ALA A 81 5.57 -11.93 -21.97
N ALA A 82 4.91 -12.95 -21.42
CA ALA A 82 5.31 -14.35 -21.61
C ALA A 82 4.99 -14.87 -23.03
N ALA A 83 5.78 -15.84 -23.49
CA ALA A 83 5.58 -16.47 -24.80
C ALA A 83 4.28 -17.28 -24.89
N SER A 84 3.70 -17.68 -23.75
CA SER A 84 2.36 -18.25 -23.69
C SER A 84 1.68 -17.97 -22.34
N ALA A 85 0.35 -17.98 -22.32
CA ALA A 85 -0.43 -17.80 -21.09
C ALA A 85 -0.06 -18.84 -20.00
N ARG A 86 0.22 -20.09 -20.40
CA ARG A 86 0.64 -21.14 -19.45
C ARG A 86 1.95 -20.78 -18.77
N GLU A 87 2.93 -20.30 -19.52
CA GLU A 87 4.24 -19.94 -18.99
C GLU A 87 4.16 -18.71 -18.10
N GLY A 88 3.41 -17.69 -18.52
CA GLY A 88 3.20 -16.47 -17.73
C GLY A 88 2.48 -16.75 -16.40
N VAL A 89 1.40 -17.54 -16.42
CA VAL A 89 0.71 -17.92 -15.17
C VAL A 89 1.66 -18.71 -14.26
N ARG A 90 2.42 -19.66 -14.81
CA ARG A 90 3.38 -20.44 -14.02
C ARG A 90 4.45 -19.54 -13.38
N SER A 91 5.05 -18.62 -14.13
CA SER A 91 6.12 -17.77 -13.62
C SER A 91 5.65 -16.84 -12.51
N VAL A 92 4.43 -16.31 -12.58
CA VAL A 92 3.83 -15.53 -11.49
C VAL A 92 3.73 -16.35 -10.21
N PHE A 93 3.16 -17.56 -10.28
CA PHE A 93 3.05 -18.41 -9.10
C PHE A 93 4.40 -18.88 -8.55
N GLU A 94 5.37 -19.16 -9.42
CA GLU A 94 6.74 -19.49 -8.99
C GLU A 94 7.40 -18.31 -8.27
N ALA A 95 7.26 -17.08 -8.79
CA ALA A 95 7.79 -15.88 -8.14
C ALA A 95 7.13 -15.61 -6.78
N VAL A 96 5.81 -15.72 -6.70
CA VAL A 96 5.07 -15.56 -5.44
C VAL A 96 5.48 -16.63 -4.42
N ALA A 97 5.62 -17.90 -4.84
CA ALA A 97 6.07 -18.96 -3.95
C ALA A 97 7.49 -18.71 -3.41
N ALA A 98 8.42 -18.33 -4.29
CA ALA A 98 9.79 -18.02 -3.91
C ALA A 98 9.86 -16.84 -2.92
N GLU A 99 9.05 -15.79 -3.15
CA GLU A 99 8.99 -14.65 -2.23
C GLU A 99 8.44 -15.05 -0.85
N LEU A 100 7.37 -15.85 -0.80
CA LEU A 100 6.82 -16.33 0.47
C LEU A 100 7.82 -17.22 1.24
N GLU A 101 8.56 -18.08 0.54
CA GLU A 101 9.63 -18.89 1.12
C GLU A 101 10.75 -18.01 1.70
N GLN A 102 11.15 -16.96 0.97
CA GLN A 102 12.18 -16.02 1.41
C GLN A 102 11.74 -15.21 2.64
N GLN A 103 10.48 -14.76 2.68
CA GLN A 103 9.95 -13.98 3.80
C GLN A 103 9.77 -14.83 5.07
N GLY A 104 9.51 -16.14 4.93
CA GLY A 104 9.33 -17.06 6.06
C GLY A 104 8.03 -16.87 6.85
N PHE A 105 7.13 -15.99 6.39
CA PHE A 105 5.78 -15.80 6.89
C PHE A 105 4.87 -15.33 5.75
N VAL A 106 3.54 -15.45 5.93
CA VAL A 106 2.56 -15.00 4.95
C VAL A 106 1.80 -13.79 5.50
N ARG A 107 2.03 -12.59 4.94
CA ARG A 107 1.23 -11.39 5.24
C ARG A 107 -0.10 -11.34 4.46
N GLY A 108 -0.18 -12.08 3.36
CA GLY A 108 -1.34 -12.05 2.46
C GLY A 108 -1.32 -10.87 1.48
N CYS A 109 -2.33 -10.81 0.61
CA CYS A 109 -2.50 -9.74 -0.35
C CYS A 109 -3.05 -8.48 0.33
N PRO A 110 -2.42 -7.29 0.19
CA PRO A 110 -2.91 -6.05 0.80
C PRO A 110 -4.36 -5.73 0.43
N LEU A 111 -4.74 -5.93 -0.84
CA LEU A 111 -6.12 -5.72 -1.31
C LEU A 111 -7.10 -6.68 -0.62
N ASN A 112 -6.74 -7.96 -0.54
CA ASN A 112 -7.60 -8.98 0.06
C ASN A 112 -7.82 -8.72 1.56
N ASN A 113 -6.75 -8.40 2.29
CA ASN A 113 -6.82 -8.10 3.72
C ASN A 113 -7.73 -6.89 3.98
N LEU A 114 -7.53 -5.81 3.21
CA LEU A 114 -8.34 -4.61 3.32
C LEU A 114 -9.81 -4.86 2.96
N ALA A 115 -10.07 -5.62 1.89
CA ALA A 115 -11.43 -6.00 1.50
C ALA A 115 -12.13 -6.79 2.61
N HIS A 116 -11.44 -7.72 3.28
CA HIS A 116 -12.00 -8.44 4.42
C HIS A 116 -12.31 -7.55 5.63
N GLU A 117 -11.50 -6.53 5.89
CA GLU A 117 -11.75 -5.57 6.98
C GLU A 117 -12.94 -4.65 6.69
N LEU A 118 -13.20 -4.34 5.41
CA LEU A 118 -14.16 -3.33 5.01
C LEU A 118 -15.47 -3.89 4.44
N SER A 119 -15.52 -5.14 3.96
CA SER A 119 -16.66 -5.68 3.20
C SER A 119 -18.02 -5.58 3.88
N LEU A 120 -18.06 -5.53 5.22
CA LEU A 120 -19.28 -5.38 6.02
C LEU A 120 -19.28 -4.12 6.90
N ALA A 121 -18.17 -3.38 6.91
CA ALA A 121 -17.95 -2.24 7.79
C ALA A 121 -18.03 -0.91 7.06
N ASP A 122 -17.75 -0.89 5.75
CA ASP A 122 -17.89 0.27 4.89
C ASP A 122 -19.22 0.18 4.11
N PRO A 123 -20.12 1.17 4.21
CA PRO A 123 -21.39 1.15 3.50
C PRO A 123 -21.31 1.52 2.02
N ASP A 124 -20.18 2.09 1.56
CA ASP A 124 -19.94 2.39 0.14
C ASP A 124 -19.32 1.18 -0.59
#